data_AF-A0A7Y3LJD0-F1
#
_entry.id   AF-A0A7Y3LJD0-F1
#
_cell.length_a   1.000
_cell.length_b   1.000
_cell.length_c   1.000
_cell.angle_alpha   90.00
_cell.angle_beta   90.00
_cell.angle_gamma   90.00
#
_symmetry.space_group_name_H-M   'P 1'
#
loop_
_entity.id
_entity.type
_entity.pdbx_description
1 polymer ?
#
loop_
_entity_poly.entity_id
_entity_poly.type
_entity_poly.pdbx_seq_one_letter_code
_entity_poly.pdbx_strand_id
1 'polypeptide(L)' 'AIKCFHLNDSAVPFGSNRDRHANLGSGEIGKLQLAHIVGYKKFSSHHAILEVPGPNGKGPETPDIKMAKAIAKLGEKIWS' A
#
# COMPACT_ATOMS: atom_id res chain seq x y z
N ALA A 1 -16.58 -3.69 -11.98
CA ALA A 1 -16.04 -4.48 -10.87
C ALA A 1 -14.57 -4.12 -10.67
N ILE A 2 -14.10 -3.97 -9.42
CA ILE A 2 -12.68 -3.69 -9.11
C ILE A 2 -11.84 -4.92 -9.51
N LYS A 3 -10.66 -4.69 -10.07
CA LYS A 3 -9.77 -5.77 -10.57
C LYS A 3 -8.43 -5.82 -9.85
N CYS A 4 -7.86 -4.66 -9.55
CA CYS A 4 -6.61 -4.53 -8.83
C CYS A 4 -6.59 -3.23 -8.01
N PHE A 5 -5.61 -3.16 -7.13
CA PHE A 5 -5.18 -1.95 -6.45
C PHE A 5 -3.79 -1.56 -6.94
N HIS A 6 -3.57 -0.26 -7.08
CA HIS A 6 -2.23 0.29 -6.99
C HIS A 6 -2.02 0.62 -5.51
N LEU A 7 -1.15 -0.13 -4.85
CA LEU A 7 -0.91 -0.02 -3.42
C LEU A 7 0.35 0.83 -3.21
N ASN A 8 0.13 2.12 -3.02
CA ASN A 8 1.17 3.11 -2.82
C ASN A 8 0.88 3.91 -1.54
N ASP A 9 1.92 4.38 -0.86
CA ASP A 9 1.78 5.44 0.14
C ASP A 9 1.97 6.80 -0.55
N SER A 10 1.64 7.91 0.13
CA SER A 10 1.78 9.26 -0.41
C SER A 10 2.93 10.00 0.25
N ALA A 11 3.89 10.51 -0.52
CA ALA A 11 4.95 11.38 -0.01
C ALA A 11 4.49 12.83 0.23
N VAL A 12 3.21 13.12 -0.04
CA VAL A 12 2.64 14.47 0.00
C VAL A 12 1.32 14.50 0.76
N PRO A 13 0.96 15.63 1.39
CA PRO A 13 -0.28 15.74 2.16
C PRO A 13 -1.54 15.50 1.32
N PHE A 14 -2.60 15.07 2.01
CA PHE A 14 -3.94 14.95 1.45
C PHE A 14 -4.40 16.26 0.79
N GLY A 15 -5.06 16.17 -0.36
CA GLY A 15 -5.55 17.33 -1.10
C GLY A 15 -4.48 18.12 -1.85
N SER A 16 -3.20 17.69 -1.85
CA SER A 16 -2.14 18.40 -2.55
C SER A 16 -2.21 18.33 -4.09
N ASN A 17 -3.04 17.43 -4.64
CA ASN A 17 -3.16 17.17 -6.08
C ASN A 17 -1.80 16.89 -6.76
N ARG A 18 -0.89 16.24 -6.03
CA ARG A 18 0.42 15.82 -6.53
C ARG A 18 0.52 14.31 -6.47
N ASP A 19 0.97 13.72 -7.56
CA ASP A 19 1.23 12.30 -7.66
C ASP A 19 2.69 12.01 -7.27
N ARG A 20 2.91 11.75 -5.98
CA ARG A 20 4.24 11.48 -5.41
C ARG A 20 4.14 10.29 -4.47
N HIS A 21 4.51 9.12 -4.96
CA HIS A 21 4.47 7.88 -4.19
C HIS A 21 5.58 7.84 -3.14
N ALA A 22 5.26 7.27 -1.98
CA ALA A 22 6.21 6.88 -0.94
C ALA A 22 6.22 5.35 -0.80
N ASN A 23 7.32 4.83 -0.23
CA ASN A 23 7.38 3.44 0.21
C ASN A 23 6.30 3.18 1.28
N LEU A 24 5.79 1.96 1.33
CA LEU A 24 4.65 1.60 2.17
C LEU A 24 4.93 1.87 3.65
N GLY A 25 4.17 2.80 4.23
CA GLY A 25 4.31 3.19 5.62
C GLY A 25 5.35 4.26 5.91
N SER A 26 5.91 4.87 4.88
CA SER A 26 6.84 6.00 4.98
C SER A 26 6.22 7.31 4.48
N GLY A 27 4.95 7.28 4.06
CA GLY A 27 4.21 8.45 3.61
C GLY A 27 3.11 8.88 4.60
N GLU A 28 2.30 9.81 4.13
CA GLU A 28 1.21 10.47 4.85
C GLU A 28 -0.04 9.57 5.02
N ILE A 29 -0.19 8.52 4.21
CA ILE A 29 -1.31 7.56 4.38
C ILE A 29 -0.95 6.61 5.52
N GLY A 30 0.27 6.07 5.51
CA GLY A 30 0.79 5.24 6.58
C GLY A 30 0.27 3.80 6.59
N LYS A 31 0.97 2.94 7.34
CA LYS A 31 0.75 1.48 7.34
C LYS A 31 -0.66 1.07 7.76
N LEU A 32 -1.21 1.75 8.77
CA LEU A 32 -2.47 1.37 9.37
C LEU A 32 -3.64 1.61 8.41
N GLN A 33 -3.69 2.79 7.80
CA GLN A 33 -4.73 3.16 6.84
C GLN A 33 -4.64 2.32 5.57
N LEU A 34 -3.43 2.04 5.08
CA LEU A 34 -3.22 1.10 3.98
C LEU A 34 -3.77 -0.30 4.33
N ALA A 35 -3.48 -0.80 5.54
CA ALA A 35 -3.96 -2.09 6.03
C ALA A 35 -5.49 -2.17 6.08
N HIS A 36 -6.18 -1.10 6.51
CA HIS A 36 -7.64 -1.05 6.51
C HIS A 36 -8.23 -1.32 5.12
N ILE A 37 -7.64 -0.78 4.05
CA ILE A 37 -8.15 -0.95 2.69
C ILE A 37 -7.83 -2.36 2.18
N VAL A 38 -6.56 -2.77 2.16
CA VAL A 38 -6.17 -4.03 1.52
C VAL A 38 -6.62 -5.27 2.27
N GLY A 39 -6.83 -5.17 3.59
CA GLY A 39 -7.37 -6.27 4.40
C GLY A 39 -8.89 -6.37 4.40
N TYR A 40 -9.60 -5.44 3.77
CA TYR A 40 -11.06 -5.47 3.76
C TYR A 40 -11.57 -6.78 3.12
N LYS A 41 -12.49 -7.48 3.80
CA LYS A 41 -12.91 -8.85 3.42
C LYS A 41 -13.37 -8.99 1.95
N LYS A 42 -13.97 -7.95 1.36
CA LYS A 42 -14.41 -7.98 -0.05
C LYS A 42 -13.25 -7.83 -1.05
N PHE A 43 -12.08 -7.43 -0.57
CA PHE A 43 -10.88 -7.16 -1.37
C PHE A 43 -9.77 -8.20 -1.21
N SER A 44 -9.93 -9.19 -0.33
CA SER A 44 -8.90 -10.20 0.00
C SER A 44 -8.38 -11.00 -1.21
N SER A 45 -9.18 -11.16 -2.26
CA SER A 45 -8.79 -11.89 -3.49
C SER A 45 -8.28 -10.98 -4.62
N HIS A 46 -8.15 -9.67 -4.40
CA HIS A 46 -7.74 -8.73 -5.44
C HIS A 46 -6.23 -8.59 -5.53
N HIS A 47 -5.72 -8.39 -6.74
CA HIS A 47 -4.30 -8.13 -6.96
C HIS A 47 -3.91 -6.73 -6.48
N ALA A 48 -2.68 -6.59 -5.98
CA ALA A 48 -2.07 -5.31 -5.65
C ALA A 48 -0.76 -5.14 -6.44
N ILE A 49 -0.60 -3.99 -7.08
CA ILE A 49 0.61 -3.59 -7.83
C ILE A 49 1.29 -2.50 -7.02
N LEU A 50 2.60 -2.61 -6.81
CA LEU A 50 3.40 -1.57 -6.15
C LEU A 50 4.04 -0.68 -7.21
N GLU A 51 3.91 0.63 -7.03
CA GLU A 51 4.56 1.67 -7.85
C GLU A 51 5.40 2.60 -6.96
N VAL A 52 5.98 2.01 -5.91
CA VAL A 52 6.77 2.74 -4.91
C VAL A 52 8.21 2.97 -5.39
N PRO A 53 8.93 3.96 -4.85
CA PRO A 53 10.32 4.21 -5.21
C PRO A 53 11.28 3.03 -4.95
N GLY A 54 10.96 2.18 -3.95
CA GLY A 54 11.83 1.13 -3.45
C GLY A 54 13.01 1.67 -2.63
N PRO A 55 13.89 0.79 -2.13
CA PRO A 55 15.01 1.18 -1.28
C PRO A 55 16.07 2.01 -2.02
N ASN A 56 16.24 1.78 -3.32
CA ASN A 56 17.29 2.40 -4.14
C ASN A 56 16.75 3.41 -5.17
N GLY A 57 15.46 3.74 -5.11
CA GLY A 57 14.81 4.64 -6.09
C GLY A 57 14.66 4.03 -7.49
N LYS A 58 14.78 2.71 -7.63
CA LYS A 58 14.70 1.98 -8.90
C LYS A 58 13.40 1.18 -9.07
N GLY A 59 12.41 1.44 -8.21
CA GLY A 59 11.17 0.70 -8.15
C GLY A 59 11.19 -0.38 -7.05
N PRO A 60 10.05 -1.09 -6.89
CA PRO A 60 9.87 -2.03 -5.79
C PRO A 60 10.80 -3.24 -5.90
N GLU A 61 11.34 -3.64 -4.75
CA GLU A 61 12.17 -4.83 -4.59
C GLU A 61 11.51 -5.84 -3.66
N THR A 62 12.19 -6.98 -3.43
CA THR A 62 11.71 -8.04 -2.51
C THR A 62 11.28 -7.52 -1.12
N PRO A 63 11.98 -6.56 -0.48
CA PRO A 63 11.54 -6.00 0.80
C PRO A 63 10.18 -5.31 0.75
N ASP A 64 9.86 -4.61 -0.34
CA ASP A 64 8.58 -3.90 -0.51
C ASP A 64 7.42 -4.89 -0.64
N ILE A 65 7.63 -6.00 -1.35
CA ILE A 65 6.65 -7.10 -1.44
C ILE A 65 6.41 -7.73 -0.06
N LYS A 66 7.47 -7.91 0.74
CA LYS A 66 7.33 -8.40 2.13
C LYS A 66 6.52 -7.42 2.99
N MET A 67 6.76 -6.11 2.85
CA MET A 67 6.00 -5.08 3.54
C MET A 67 4.53 -5.09 3.12
N ALA A 68 4.22 -5.17 1.83
CA ALA A 68 2.85 -5.24 1.32
C ALA A 68 2.09 -6.44 1.90
N LYS A 69 2.72 -7.62 1.93
CA LYS A 69 2.14 -8.82 2.56
C LYS A 69 1.91 -8.65 4.06
N ALA A 70 2.84 -7.99 4.76
CA ALA A 70 2.68 -7.71 6.19
C ALA A 70 1.52 -6.74 6.46
N ILE A 71 1.36 -5.70 5.63
CA ILE A 71 0.23 -4.76 5.70
C ILE A 71 -1.09 -5.46 5.40
N ALA A 72 -1.15 -6.32 4.38
CA ALA A 72 -2.35 -7.11 4.09
C ALA A 72 -2.76 -8.01 5.27
N LYS A 73 -1.79 -8.72 5.86
CA LYS A 73 -2.01 -9.57 7.05
C LYS A 73 -2.43 -8.77 8.28
N LEU A 74 -1.91 -7.55 8.44
CA LEU A 74 -2.37 -6.64 9.49
C LEU A 74 -3.85 -6.27 9.25
N GLY A 75 -4.21 -5.94 8.01
CA GLY A 75 -5.57 -5.62 7.62
C GLY A 75 -6.55 -6.77 7.89
N GLU A 76 -6.17 -8.01 7.56
CA GLU A 76 -6.98 -9.20 7.87
C GLU A 76 -7.31 -9.30 9.36
N LYS A 77 -6.36 -8.96 10.25
CA LYS A 77 -6.58 -8.93 11.71
C LYS A 77 -7.42 -7.75 12.18
N ILE A 78 -7.39 -6.62 11.47
CA ILE A 78 -8.25 -5.47 11.78
C ILE A 78 -9.71 -5.82 11.51
N TRP A 79 -9.97 -6.62 10.47
CA TRP A 79 -11.32 -7.01 10.05
C TRP A 79 -11.78 -8.38 10.54
N SER A 80 -10.93 -9.14 11.24
CA SER A 80 -11.28 -10.44 11.84
C SER A 80 -12.29 -10.24 12.97
#